data_AF-A0A534E3R5-F1
#
_entry.id   AF-A0A534E3R5-F1
#
_cell.length_a   1.000
_cell.length_b   1.000
_cell.length_c   1.000
_cell.angle_alpha   90.00
_cell.angle_beta   90.00
_cell.angle_gamma   90.00
#
_symmetry.space_group_name_H-M   'P 1'
#
loop_
_entity.id
_entity.type
_entity.pdbx_description
1 polymer ?
#
loop_
_entity_poly.entity_id
_entity_poly.type
_entity_poly.pdbx_seq_one_letter_code
_entity_poly.pdbx_strand_id
1 'polypeptide(L)'
;MTSSRPRPLRFRPQRARKSARSSTSISVSDVTTSAIRARLYDGRTSGALDATLAIAASGHFASLTIHTAGTDTSVPFTAVHVGERVGETHRILQLPDGGSLEVIDDAAFDAALEAAGLRTAEAPIRRLESRWRYALVAVVTTLLGSAGFLKFGVPALAARAVRFVPPSVDSFIATDTLRVLDRTTFHPTTLTTARQAQLRGIFTGIAAGVSGSDTHFRLEFRDGGSIGANALALPSGIVVLTDELEQLAKNDDELRGVLAHEVGHLVNRHAMRMLVQASATTLLIVGVFGDVSGVSSLAAVAPTVLVTAAYSRDFEREADAF
;
A
#
# COMPACT_ATOMS: atom_id res chain seq x y z
N MET A 1 60.99 46.30 25.68
CA MET A 1 61.12 47.76 25.85
C MET A 1 61.30 48.41 24.48
N THR A 2 60.84 49.67 24.35
CA THR A 2 60.91 50.60 23.19
C THR A 2 60.09 50.19 21.94
N SER A 3 58.88 50.69 21.70
CA SER A 3 58.41 52.08 21.43
C SER A 3 59.10 52.73 20.23
N SER A 4 58.36 52.99 19.14
CA SER A 4 58.32 54.31 18.49
C SER A 4 57.30 54.38 17.34
N ARG A 5 56.62 55.52 17.32
CA ARG A 5 55.40 55.91 16.57
C ARG A 5 55.63 56.19 15.06
N PRO A 6 54.55 56.24 14.25
CA PRO A 6 54.61 56.34 12.79
C PRO A 6 54.81 57.77 12.27
N ARG A 7 55.42 57.90 11.07
CA ARG A 7 55.60 59.15 10.31
C ARG A 7 54.41 59.46 9.39
N PRO A 8 54.06 60.74 9.18
CA PRO A 8 52.90 61.16 8.38
C PRO A 8 53.23 61.28 6.89
N LEU A 9 52.31 60.85 6.02
CA LEU A 9 52.39 61.07 4.57
C LEU A 9 51.65 62.36 4.19
N ARG A 10 52.38 63.25 3.53
CA ARG A 10 51.94 64.55 2.99
C ARG A 10 51.03 64.37 1.77
N PHE A 11 49.95 65.13 1.76
CA PHE A 11 49.07 65.37 0.62
C PHE A 11 49.79 66.07 -0.55
N ARG A 12 49.48 65.63 -1.77
CA ARG A 12 49.77 66.35 -3.03
C ARG A 12 48.45 66.49 -3.79
N PRO A 13 48.11 67.66 -4.36
CA PRO A 13 46.77 67.95 -4.86
C PRO A 13 46.56 67.35 -6.25
N GLN A 14 45.46 66.62 -6.44
CA GLN A 14 44.98 66.23 -7.77
C GLN A 14 43.88 67.18 -8.23
N ARG A 15 44.08 67.65 -9.46
CA ARG A 15 43.25 68.61 -10.20
C ARG A 15 41.79 68.14 -10.31
N ALA A 16 40.90 69.11 -10.15
CA ALA A 16 39.47 69.00 -10.44
C ALA A 16 39.24 68.54 -11.90
N ARG A 17 38.64 67.36 -12.06
CA ARG A 17 37.95 66.96 -13.28
C ARG A 17 36.45 67.15 -13.07
N LYS A 18 35.84 68.06 -13.84
CA LYS A 18 34.39 68.16 -14.02
C LYS A 18 33.90 66.81 -14.57
N SER A 19 33.15 66.06 -13.77
CA SER A 19 32.34 64.93 -14.24
C SER A 19 30.89 65.36 -14.16
N ALA A 20 30.28 65.52 -15.33
CA ALA A 20 28.84 65.73 -15.47
C ALA A 20 28.09 64.59 -14.76
N ARG A 21 27.16 64.94 -13.88
CA ARG A 21 26.13 64.01 -13.39
C ARG A 21 25.21 63.70 -14.57
N SER A 22 25.37 62.54 -15.20
CA SER A 22 24.26 61.94 -15.95
C SER A 22 23.41 61.18 -14.94
N SER A 23 22.26 61.77 -14.61
CA SER A 23 21.15 61.10 -13.96
C SER A 23 20.66 59.99 -14.87
N THR A 24 21.25 58.80 -14.72
CA THR A 24 20.76 57.59 -15.37
C THR A 24 19.56 57.13 -14.55
N SER A 25 18.37 57.51 -15.01
CA SER A 25 17.10 56.97 -14.57
C SER A 25 17.18 55.45 -14.69
N ILE A 26 17.14 54.77 -13.54
CA ILE A 26 16.89 53.33 -13.50
C ILE A 26 15.47 53.15 -13.99
N SER A 27 15.33 52.74 -15.25
CA SER A 27 14.06 52.30 -15.82
C SER A 27 13.69 51.00 -15.12
N VAL A 28 12.81 51.10 -14.13
CA VAL A 28 12.07 49.96 -13.59
C VAL A 28 11.24 49.45 -14.77
N SER A 29 11.58 48.27 -15.26
CA SER A 29 10.73 47.58 -16.23
C SER A 29 9.54 47.06 -15.46
N ASP A 30 8.47 47.85 -15.40
CA ASP A 30 7.16 47.39 -14.94
C ASP A 30 6.71 46.30 -15.91
N VAL A 31 6.76 45.05 -15.46
CA VAL A 31 6.08 43.95 -16.15
C VAL A 31 4.59 44.12 -15.84
N THR A 32 3.91 44.94 -16.63
CA THR A 32 2.45 45.06 -16.58
C THR A 32 1.86 43.85 -17.28
N THR A 33 1.60 42.79 -16.53
CA THR A 33 0.93 41.60 -17.09
C THR A 33 -0.53 41.92 -17.41
N SER A 34 -1.01 41.40 -18.54
CA SER A 34 -2.34 41.57 -19.13
C SER A 34 -3.50 41.57 -18.13
N ALA A 35 -4.50 42.42 -18.36
CA ALA A 35 -5.73 42.50 -17.57
C ALA A 35 -6.48 41.14 -17.51
N ILE A 36 -6.45 40.49 -16.35
CA ILE A 36 -7.13 39.21 -16.09
C ILE A 36 -8.57 39.49 -15.66
N ARG A 37 -9.56 38.85 -16.28
CA ARG A 37 -10.97 39.07 -15.92
C ARG A 37 -11.34 38.37 -14.62
N ALA A 38 -12.04 39.08 -13.74
CA ALA A 38 -12.53 38.56 -12.47
C ALA A 38 -13.87 39.19 -12.07
N ARG A 39 -14.55 38.61 -11.08
CA ARG A 39 -15.70 39.19 -10.39
C ARG A 39 -15.35 39.47 -8.95
N LEU A 40 -15.59 40.70 -8.50
CA LEU A 40 -15.41 41.12 -7.12
C LEU A 40 -16.73 41.00 -6.35
N TYR A 41 -16.65 40.34 -5.21
CA TYR A 41 -17.67 40.28 -4.17
C TYR A 41 -17.15 41.03 -2.95
N ASP A 42 -17.83 42.11 -2.58
CA ASP A 42 -17.41 43.02 -1.50
C ASP A 42 -17.67 42.47 -0.08
N GLY A 43 -18.28 41.29 0.04
CA GLY A 43 -18.65 40.65 1.31
C GLY A 43 -19.75 41.39 2.10
N ARG A 44 -20.32 42.46 1.53
CA ARG A 44 -21.34 43.32 2.15
C ARG A 44 -22.66 43.28 1.38
N THR A 45 -22.60 43.01 0.08
CA THR A 45 -23.72 42.87 -0.82
C THR A 45 -23.58 41.59 -1.64
N SER A 46 -24.69 41.01 -2.08
CA SER A 46 -24.68 39.80 -2.93
C SER A 46 -24.39 40.10 -4.41
N GLY A 47 -24.03 41.35 -4.75
CA GLY A 47 -23.79 41.78 -6.12
C GLY A 47 -22.35 41.51 -6.55
N ALA A 48 -22.18 40.88 -7.71
CA ALA A 48 -20.87 40.74 -8.35
C ALA A 48 -20.55 42.01 -9.16
N LEU A 49 -19.36 42.56 -8.97
CA LEU A 49 -18.82 43.65 -9.77
C LEU A 49 -17.79 43.10 -10.76
N ASP A 50 -17.91 43.46 -12.04
CA ASP A 50 -16.88 43.11 -13.01
C ASP A 50 -15.57 43.83 -12.67
N ALA A 51 -14.50 43.06 -12.58
CA ALA A 51 -13.17 43.53 -12.22
C ALA A 51 -12.12 43.00 -13.20
N THR A 52 -11.02 43.74 -13.32
CA THR A 52 -9.82 43.22 -13.97
C THR A 52 -8.64 43.25 -13.01
N LEU A 53 -7.82 42.21 -13.05
CA LEU A 53 -6.69 42.02 -12.15
C LEU A 53 -5.38 42.21 -12.91
N ALA A 54 -4.42 42.84 -12.25
CA ALA A 54 -3.04 42.90 -12.69
C ALA A 54 -2.12 42.51 -11.54
N ILE A 55 -1.18 41.61 -11.81
CA ILE A 55 -0.14 41.21 -10.85
C ILE A 55 1.16 41.89 -11.27
N ALA A 56 1.72 42.65 -10.34
CA ALA A 56 3.04 43.27 -10.50
C ALA A 56 3.98 42.71 -9.43
N ALA A 57 5.21 42.38 -9.82
CA ALA A 57 6.25 41.94 -8.91
C ALA A 57 7.54 42.73 -9.14
N SER A 58 8.13 43.24 -8.06
CA SER A 58 9.41 43.93 -8.06
C SER A 58 10.29 43.39 -6.92
N GLY A 59 11.27 42.55 -7.29
CA GLY A 59 12.13 41.88 -6.33
C GLY A 59 11.34 40.96 -5.39
N HIS A 60 11.30 41.29 -4.09
CA HIS A 60 10.59 40.50 -3.07
C HIS A 60 9.15 40.95 -2.82
N PHE A 61 8.68 42.00 -3.50
CA PHE A 61 7.35 42.56 -3.32
C PHE A 61 6.48 42.22 -4.52
N ALA A 62 5.31 41.64 -4.26
CA ALA A 62 4.27 41.43 -5.25
C ALA A 62 2.98 42.11 -4.78
N SER A 63 2.26 42.73 -5.71
CA SER A 63 0.96 43.36 -5.45
C SER A 63 -0.06 42.92 -6.49
N LEU A 64 -1.29 42.71 -6.03
CA LEU A 64 -2.47 42.48 -6.84
C LEU A 64 -3.22 43.81 -6.95
N THR A 65 -3.32 44.33 -8.18
CA THR A 65 -4.14 45.51 -8.49
C THR A 65 -5.48 45.05 -9.05
N ILE A 66 -6.56 45.59 -8.50
CA ILE A 66 -7.94 45.29 -8.84
C ILE A 66 -8.53 46.56 -9.44
N HIS A 67 -8.86 46.51 -10.72
CA HIS A 67 -9.49 47.60 -11.45
C HIS A 67 -11.00 47.35 -11.54
N THR A 68 -11.80 48.25 -10.99
CA THR A 68 -13.26 48.25 -11.09
C THR A 68 -13.76 49.54 -11.75
N ALA A 69 -15.01 49.60 -12.18
CA ALA A 69 -15.57 50.75 -12.90
C ALA A 69 -15.52 52.11 -12.15
N GLY A 70 -15.16 52.13 -10.86
CA GLY A 70 -15.08 53.36 -10.07
C GLY A 70 -13.85 53.51 -9.16
N THR A 71 -13.02 52.48 -8.97
CA THR A 71 -11.84 52.58 -8.09
C THR A 71 -10.81 51.49 -8.43
N ASP A 72 -9.53 51.86 -8.37
CA ASP A 72 -8.40 50.94 -8.43
C ASP A 72 -7.89 50.66 -7.01
N THR A 73 -7.87 49.40 -6.61
CA THR A 73 -7.41 48.97 -5.30
C THR A 73 -6.18 48.09 -5.45
N SER A 74 -5.08 48.43 -4.78
CA SER A 74 -3.86 47.62 -4.77
C SER A 74 -3.66 46.99 -3.40
N VAL A 75 -3.55 45.66 -3.36
CA VAL A 75 -3.28 44.88 -2.14
C VAL A 75 -1.94 44.14 -2.26
N PRO A 76 -1.16 44.01 -1.18
CA PRO A 76 0.01 43.14 -1.18
C PRO A 76 -0.42 41.71 -1.48
N PHE A 77 0.26 41.04 -2.41
CA PHE A 77 -0.07 39.67 -2.80
C PHE A 77 0.06 38.69 -1.63
N THR A 78 0.94 38.98 -0.67
CA THR A 78 1.10 38.20 0.58
C THR A 78 -0.13 38.26 1.50
N ALA A 79 -1.00 39.25 1.33
CA ALA A 79 -2.24 39.38 2.10
C ALA A 79 -3.43 38.68 1.41
N VAL A 80 -3.26 38.22 0.17
CA VAL A 80 -4.29 37.53 -0.62
C VAL A 80 -4.16 36.03 -0.40
N HIS A 81 -5.25 35.40 0.05
CA HIS A 81 -5.29 33.94 0.16
C HIS A 81 -5.87 33.37 -1.13
N VAL A 82 -5.03 32.63 -1.86
CA VAL A 82 -5.40 31.99 -3.11
C VAL A 82 -6.07 30.65 -2.79
N GLY A 83 -7.37 30.53 -3.04
CA GLY A 83 -8.12 29.29 -2.81
C GLY A 83 -7.71 28.18 -3.77
N GLU A 84 -7.79 26.93 -3.29
CA GLU A 84 -7.55 25.73 -4.09
C GLU A 84 -8.64 25.56 -5.16
N ARG A 85 -8.25 25.06 -6.33
CA ARG A 85 -9.19 24.72 -7.41
C ARG A 85 -9.60 23.25 -7.30
N VAL A 86 -10.91 22.98 -7.31
CA VAL A 86 -11.44 21.61 -7.37
C VAL A 86 -12.11 21.40 -8.73
N GLY A 87 -11.43 20.67 -9.63
CA GLY A 87 -11.97 20.34 -10.95
C GLY A 87 -12.09 21.56 -11.89
N GLU A 88 -13.27 21.78 -12.48
CA GLU A 88 -13.52 22.86 -13.45
C GLU A 88 -13.91 24.21 -12.82
N THR A 89 -14.01 24.32 -11.49
CA THR A 89 -14.43 25.56 -10.82
C THR A 89 -13.40 26.69 -10.97
N HIS A 90 -13.90 27.93 -11.02
CA HIS A 90 -13.11 29.16 -11.04
C HIS A 90 -12.35 29.34 -9.72
N ARG A 91 -11.13 29.88 -9.79
CA ARG A 91 -10.33 30.13 -8.59
C ARG A 91 -10.87 31.33 -7.82
N ILE A 92 -11.03 31.16 -6.50
CA ILE A 92 -11.45 32.24 -5.60
C ILE A 92 -10.24 32.78 -4.84
N LEU A 93 -10.04 34.10 -4.86
CA LEU A 93 -9.04 34.80 -4.06
C LEU A 93 -9.76 35.50 -2.90
N GLN A 94 -9.31 35.28 -1.67
CA GLN A 94 -9.82 36.02 -0.51
C GLN A 94 -8.96 37.26 -0.25
N LEU A 95 -9.62 38.40 -0.14
CA LEU A 95 -9.01 39.70 0.14
C LEU A 95 -8.94 39.94 1.65
N PRO A 96 -7.96 40.73 2.14
CA PRO A 96 -7.77 40.99 3.57
C PRO A 96 -8.91 41.78 4.23
N ASP A 97 -9.76 42.43 3.44
CA ASP A 97 -10.95 43.16 3.88
C ASP A 97 -12.21 42.29 3.99
N GLY A 98 -12.09 40.98 3.73
CA GLY A 98 -13.20 40.02 3.75
C GLY A 98 -13.94 39.88 2.42
N GLY A 99 -13.53 40.62 1.37
CA GLY A 99 -14.02 40.43 0.02
C GLY A 99 -13.48 39.17 -0.64
N SER A 100 -14.11 38.74 -1.74
CA SER A 100 -13.61 37.63 -2.57
C SER A 100 -13.61 37.98 -4.05
N LEU A 101 -12.61 37.48 -4.77
CA LEU A 101 -12.48 37.62 -6.22
C LEU A 101 -12.61 36.25 -6.87
N GLU A 102 -13.58 36.09 -7.76
CA GLU A 102 -13.70 34.92 -8.61
C GLU A 102 -12.95 35.20 -9.93
N VAL A 103 -11.90 34.43 -10.20
CA VAL A 103 -11.08 34.57 -11.42
C VAL A 103 -11.78 33.85 -12.58
N ILE A 104 -12.15 34.60 -13.62
CA ILE A 104 -12.83 34.04 -14.80
C ILE A 104 -11.81 33.44 -15.78
N ASP A 105 -10.64 34.07 -15.89
CA ASP A 105 -9.57 33.66 -16.79
C ASP A 105 -8.39 33.06 -16.01
N ASP A 106 -8.59 31.82 -15.56
CA ASP A 106 -7.60 31.10 -14.75
C ASP A 106 -6.27 30.89 -15.50
N ALA A 107 -6.30 30.76 -16.83
CA ALA A 107 -5.10 30.58 -17.65
C ALA A 107 -4.25 31.86 -17.70
N ALA A 108 -4.89 33.02 -17.87
CA ALA A 108 -4.22 34.31 -17.80
C ALA A 108 -3.68 34.60 -16.39
N PHE A 109 -4.40 34.20 -15.35
CA PHE A 109 -3.96 34.36 -13.97
C PHE A 109 -2.74 33.49 -13.64
N ASP A 110 -2.74 32.21 -14.03
CA ASP A 110 -1.59 31.32 -13.84
C ASP A 110 -0.35 31.81 -14.62
N ALA A 111 -0.52 32.32 -15.85
CA ALA A 111 0.57 32.91 -16.63
C ALA A 111 1.14 34.17 -15.96
N ALA A 112 0.29 34.99 -15.34
CA ALA A 112 0.73 36.17 -14.59
C ALA A 112 1.47 35.82 -13.29
N LEU A 113 1.04 34.77 -12.59
CA LEU A 113 1.77 34.24 -11.44
C LEU A 113 3.15 33.71 -11.83
N GLU A 114 3.24 32.97 -12.95
CA GLU A 114 4.50 32.45 -13.45
C GLU A 114 5.44 33.58 -13.90
N ALA A 115 4.92 34.58 -14.62
CA ALA A 115 5.67 35.78 -15.02
C ALA A 115 6.17 36.60 -13.82
N ALA A 116 5.37 36.65 -12.74
CA ALA A 116 5.73 37.29 -11.48
C ALA A 116 6.69 36.46 -10.60
N GLY A 117 7.07 35.24 -11.01
CA GLY A 117 7.91 34.33 -10.22
C GLY A 117 7.21 33.74 -8.98
N LEU A 118 5.89 33.92 -8.86
CA LEU A 118 5.05 33.46 -7.77
C LEU A 118 4.57 32.04 -8.06
N ARG A 119 5.46 31.05 -7.88
CA ARG A 119 5.10 29.64 -8.08
C ARG A 119 4.13 29.16 -7.01
N THR A 120 2.93 28.75 -7.40
CA THR A 120 2.05 27.96 -6.53
C THR A 120 2.58 26.51 -6.45
N ALA A 121 2.62 25.93 -5.25
CA ALA A 121 3.15 24.59 -4.98
C ALA A 121 2.40 23.45 -5.70
N GLU A 122 1.27 23.77 -6.34
CA GLU A 122 0.31 22.85 -6.94
C GLU A 122 0.57 22.51 -8.43
N ALA A 123 1.49 23.19 -9.10
CA ALA A 123 1.78 22.98 -10.52
C ALA A 123 2.12 21.52 -10.93
N PRO A 124 2.87 20.72 -10.14
CA PRO A 124 3.18 19.34 -10.53
C PRO A 124 1.99 18.38 -10.36
N ILE A 125 1.15 18.58 -9.33
CA ILE A 125 -0.01 17.73 -9.04
C ILE A 125 -1.10 17.93 -10.11
N ARG A 126 -1.35 19.18 -10.52
CA ARG A 126 -2.29 19.50 -11.62
C ARG A 126 -1.89 18.87 -12.95
N ARG A 127 -0.59 18.76 -13.26
CA ARG A 127 -0.13 18.06 -14.48
C ARG A 127 -0.41 16.56 -14.42
N LEU A 128 -0.33 15.96 -13.23
CA LEU A 128 -0.66 14.56 -13.01
C LEU A 128 -2.18 14.32 -13.14
N GLU A 129 -3.00 15.21 -12.60
CA GLU A 129 -4.48 15.16 -12.67
C GLU A 129 -5.04 15.43 -14.07
N SER A 130 -4.41 16.33 -14.84
CA SER A 130 -4.88 16.70 -16.19
C SER A 130 -4.81 15.57 -17.23
N ARG A 131 -4.11 14.47 -16.94
CA ARG A 131 -3.94 13.35 -17.87
C ARG A 131 -4.43 12.05 -17.26
N TRP A 132 -5.63 11.63 -17.67
CA TRP A 132 -6.24 10.33 -17.34
C TRP A 132 -5.30 9.12 -17.54
N ARG A 133 -4.31 9.25 -18.43
CA ARG A 133 -3.26 8.25 -18.69
C ARG A 133 -2.43 7.95 -17.45
N TYR A 134 -2.07 8.96 -16.65
CA TYR A 134 -1.30 8.77 -15.42
C TYR A 134 -2.15 8.11 -14.33
N ALA A 135 -3.43 8.48 -14.24
CA ALA A 135 -4.38 7.77 -13.36
C ALA A 135 -4.49 6.28 -13.76
N LEU A 136 -4.63 5.99 -15.06
CA LEU A 136 -4.65 4.60 -15.54
C LEU A 136 -3.36 3.85 -15.21
N VAL A 137 -2.18 4.45 -15.45
CA VAL A 137 -0.90 3.83 -15.12
C VAL A 137 -0.77 3.58 -13.62
N ALA A 138 -1.20 4.51 -12.77
CA ALA A 138 -1.19 4.35 -11.32
C ALA A 138 -2.10 3.20 -10.88
N VAL A 139 -3.32 3.11 -11.43
CA VAL A 139 -4.26 2.01 -11.16
C VAL A 139 -3.66 0.67 -11.60
N VAL A 140 -3.16 0.58 -12.84
CA VAL A 140 -2.57 -0.67 -13.36
C VAL A 140 -1.36 -1.10 -12.54
N THR A 141 -0.46 -0.16 -12.20
CA THR A 141 0.72 -0.44 -11.38
C THR A 141 0.31 -0.91 -9.97
N THR A 142 -0.70 -0.29 -9.38
CA THR A 142 -1.24 -0.69 -8.07
C THR A 142 -1.85 -2.09 -8.14
N LEU A 143 -2.66 -2.39 -9.16
CA LEU A 143 -3.27 -3.70 -9.33
C LEU A 143 -2.22 -4.79 -9.57
N LEU A 144 -1.23 -4.54 -10.43
CA LEU A 144 -0.13 -5.48 -10.69
C LEU A 144 0.76 -5.66 -9.45
N GLY A 145 1.05 -4.58 -8.72
CA GLY A 145 1.82 -4.61 -7.48
C GLY A 145 1.09 -5.42 -6.41
N SER A 146 -0.20 -5.18 -6.20
CA SER A 146 -1.04 -5.94 -5.28
C SER A 146 -1.15 -7.41 -5.67
N ALA A 147 -1.40 -7.70 -6.94
CA ALA A 147 -1.44 -9.08 -7.44
C ALA A 147 -0.09 -9.80 -7.26
N GLY A 148 1.02 -9.11 -7.54
CA GLY A 148 2.37 -9.61 -7.29
C GLY A 148 2.64 -9.86 -5.81
N PHE A 149 2.21 -8.96 -4.94
CA PHE A 149 2.34 -9.12 -3.49
C PHE A 149 1.50 -10.28 -2.96
N LEU A 150 0.26 -10.44 -3.41
CA LEU A 150 -0.57 -11.60 -3.05
C LEU A 150 0.05 -12.91 -3.56
N LYS A 151 0.60 -12.92 -4.79
CA LYS A 151 1.17 -14.12 -5.39
C LYS A 151 2.53 -14.52 -4.81
N PHE A 152 3.39 -13.57 -4.45
CA PHE A 152 4.77 -13.85 -4.05
C PHE A 152 5.10 -13.35 -2.64
N GLY A 153 4.59 -12.19 -2.25
CA GLY A 153 4.82 -11.58 -0.94
C GLY A 153 4.14 -12.34 0.20
N VAL A 154 2.83 -12.62 0.07
CA VAL A 154 2.06 -13.34 1.09
C VAL A 154 2.62 -14.74 1.35
N PRO A 155 2.92 -15.58 0.33
CA PRO A 155 3.53 -16.87 0.57
C PRO A 155 4.89 -16.82 1.25
N ALA A 156 5.76 -15.89 0.85
CA ALA A 156 7.08 -15.72 1.44
C ALA A 156 6.99 -15.28 2.92
N LEU A 157 6.09 -14.35 3.23
CA LEU A 157 5.84 -13.90 4.59
C LEU A 157 5.24 -15.03 5.44
N ALA A 158 4.28 -15.79 4.92
CA ALA A 158 3.67 -16.90 5.62
C ALA A 158 4.69 -17.99 5.98
N ALA A 159 5.56 -18.38 5.04
CA ALA A 159 6.62 -19.35 5.29
C ALA A 159 7.57 -18.92 6.42
N ARG A 160 7.78 -17.61 6.59
CA ARG A 160 8.58 -17.04 7.67
C ARG A 160 7.81 -16.92 8.98
N ALA A 161 6.53 -16.55 8.91
CA ALA A 161 5.65 -16.39 10.06
C ALA A 161 5.34 -17.71 10.77
N VAL A 162 5.18 -18.81 10.02
CA VAL A 162 4.88 -20.14 10.59
C VAL A 162 5.93 -20.58 11.61
N ARG A 163 7.20 -20.16 11.47
CA ARG A 163 8.27 -20.45 12.45
C ARG A 163 8.03 -19.87 13.84
N PHE A 164 7.18 -18.85 13.95
CA PHE A 164 6.81 -18.21 15.21
C PHE A 164 5.48 -18.74 15.76
N VAL A 165 4.76 -19.58 15.02
CA VAL A 165 3.52 -20.21 15.50
C VAL A 165 3.87 -21.24 16.56
N PRO A 166 3.44 -21.05 17.82
CA PRO A 166 3.73 -21.99 18.89
C PRO A 166 3.10 -23.37 18.63
N PRO A 167 3.70 -24.48 19.11
CA PRO A 167 3.14 -25.82 18.94
C PRO A 167 1.71 -25.96 19.51
N SER A 168 1.37 -25.19 20.55
CA SER A 168 0.01 -25.18 21.12
C SER A 168 -1.05 -24.71 20.13
N VAL A 169 -0.71 -23.79 19.22
CA VAL A 169 -1.61 -23.31 18.17
C VAL A 169 -1.79 -24.38 17.10
N ASP A 170 -0.71 -25.05 16.70
CA ASP A 170 -0.78 -26.18 15.77
C ASP A 170 -1.70 -27.27 16.32
N SER A 171 -1.52 -27.69 17.58
CA SER A 171 -2.35 -28.74 18.19
C SER A 171 -3.81 -28.30 18.37
N PHE A 172 -4.05 -27.03 18.70
CA PHE A 172 -5.40 -26.49 18.81
C PHE A 172 -6.14 -26.54 17.46
N ILE A 173 -5.51 -26.02 16.40
CA ILE A 173 -6.08 -26.03 15.05
C ILE A 173 -6.30 -27.48 14.58
N ALA A 174 -5.32 -28.35 14.79
CA ALA A 174 -5.42 -29.75 14.38
C ALA A 174 -6.59 -30.48 15.06
N THR A 175 -6.69 -30.35 16.38
CA THR A 175 -7.73 -31.02 17.16
C THR A 175 -9.12 -30.49 16.81
N ASP A 176 -9.26 -29.18 16.64
CA ASP A 176 -10.55 -28.59 16.28
C ASP A 176 -10.95 -28.93 14.84
N THR A 177 -9.99 -28.92 13.91
CA THR A 177 -10.24 -29.31 12.52
C THR A 177 -10.69 -30.77 12.44
N LEU A 178 -9.96 -31.68 13.11
CA LEU A 178 -10.33 -33.09 13.14
C LEU A 178 -11.71 -33.30 13.78
N ARG A 179 -12.01 -32.57 14.87
CA ARG A 179 -13.33 -32.63 15.53
C ARG A 179 -14.46 -32.17 14.60
N VAL A 180 -14.24 -31.11 13.81
CA VAL A 180 -15.24 -30.64 12.84
C VAL A 180 -15.44 -31.71 11.76
N LEU A 181 -14.35 -32.24 11.19
CA LEU A 181 -14.43 -33.28 10.17
C LEU A 181 -15.10 -34.57 10.68
N ASP A 182 -14.79 -35.00 11.90
CA ASP A 182 -15.43 -36.15 12.58
C ASP A 182 -16.94 -35.92 12.84
N ARG A 183 -17.42 -34.68 12.85
CA ARG A 183 -18.84 -34.35 13.02
C ARG A 183 -19.59 -34.17 11.71
N THR A 184 -18.90 -33.71 10.66
CA THR A 184 -19.56 -33.30 9.41
C THR A 184 -19.35 -34.29 8.27
N THR A 185 -18.29 -35.10 8.34
CA THR A 185 -17.76 -35.77 7.15
C THR A 185 -17.29 -37.18 7.42
N PHE A 186 -16.39 -37.37 8.38
CA PHE A 186 -15.82 -38.67 8.69
C PHE A 186 -16.74 -39.49 9.59
N HIS A 187 -16.60 -40.82 9.47
CA HIS A 187 -17.20 -41.78 10.39
C HIS A 187 -16.10 -42.68 11.01
N PRO A 188 -16.44 -43.48 12.04
CA PRO A 188 -15.50 -44.45 12.58
C PRO A 188 -15.00 -45.42 11.51
N THR A 189 -13.69 -45.67 11.49
CA THR A 189 -13.05 -46.63 10.58
C THR A 189 -13.62 -48.04 10.75
N THR A 190 -13.73 -48.73 9.63
CA THR A 190 -14.10 -50.15 9.47
C THR A 190 -12.87 -51.05 9.36
N LEU A 191 -11.66 -50.49 9.25
CA LEU A 191 -10.41 -51.25 9.19
C LEU A 191 -10.19 -52.05 10.47
N THR A 192 -9.78 -53.31 10.32
CA THR A 192 -9.46 -54.18 11.45
C THR A 192 -8.29 -53.62 12.27
N THR A 193 -8.29 -53.87 13.57
CA THR A 193 -7.22 -53.43 14.47
C THR A 193 -5.84 -53.95 14.05
N ALA A 194 -5.78 -55.16 13.50
CA ALA A 194 -4.56 -55.74 12.94
C ALA A 194 -4.04 -54.92 11.74
N ARG A 195 -4.92 -54.55 10.81
CA ARG A 195 -4.56 -53.72 9.66
C ARG A 195 -4.11 -52.32 10.07
N GLN A 196 -4.82 -51.70 11.01
CA GLN A 196 -4.41 -50.41 11.58
C GLN A 196 -3.02 -50.49 12.23
N ALA A 197 -2.73 -51.56 12.98
CA ALA A 197 -1.42 -51.76 13.59
C ALA A 197 -0.30 -51.91 12.55
N GLN A 198 -0.55 -52.66 11.47
CA GLN A 198 0.38 -52.82 10.35
C GLN A 198 0.68 -51.46 9.69
N LEU A 199 -0.35 -50.69 9.34
CA LEU A 199 -0.20 -49.38 8.70
C LEU A 199 0.48 -48.36 9.61
N ARG A 200 0.18 -48.36 10.92
CA ARG A 200 0.94 -47.57 11.90
C ARG A 200 2.41 -47.97 11.96
N GLY A 201 2.73 -49.26 11.82
CA GLY A 201 4.10 -49.75 11.74
C GLY A 201 4.84 -49.19 10.52
N ILE A 202 4.21 -49.22 9.34
CA ILE A 202 4.75 -48.61 8.11
C ILE A 202 4.98 -47.12 8.32
N PHE A 203 3.98 -46.39 8.81
CA PHE A 203 4.06 -44.95 9.06
C PHE A 203 5.15 -44.58 10.06
N THR A 204 5.30 -45.36 11.13
CA THR A 204 6.36 -45.15 12.13
C THR A 204 7.75 -45.34 11.49
N GLY A 205 7.89 -46.30 10.57
CA GLY A 205 9.14 -46.49 9.81
C GLY A 205 9.50 -45.29 8.94
N ILE A 206 8.52 -44.68 8.27
CA ILE A 206 8.70 -43.43 7.50
C ILE A 206 9.10 -42.29 8.43
N ALA A 207 8.34 -42.10 9.52
CA ALA A 207 8.55 -41.04 10.50
C ALA A 207 9.90 -41.14 11.21
N ALA A 208 10.41 -42.35 11.45
CA ALA A 208 11.71 -42.57 12.10
C ALA A 208 12.89 -42.02 11.28
N GLY A 209 12.74 -41.88 9.95
CA GLY A 209 13.74 -41.23 9.09
C GLY A 209 13.84 -39.71 9.32
N VAL A 210 12.83 -39.11 9.95
CA VAL A 210 12.77 -37.67 10.23
C VAL A 210 13.49 -37.36 11.55
N SER A 211 14.82 -37.32 11.51
CA SER A 211 15.63 -36.94 12.67
C SER A 211 15.52 -35.43 12.95
N GLY A 212 15.12 -35.06 14.17
CA GLY A 212 15.26 -33.68 14.68
C GLY A 212 13.98 -32.84 14.78
N SER A 213 12.80 -33.40 14.50
CA SER A 213 11.53 -32.72 14.82
C SER A 213 11.01 -33.17 16.19
N ASP A 214 10.82 -32.24 17.13
CA ASP A 214 10.04 -32.44 18.38
C ASP A 214 8.54 -32.77 18.11
N THR A 215 8.19 -33.10 16.87
CA THR A 215 6.83 -33.33 16.41
C THR A 215 6.52 -34.81 16.46
N HIS A 216 5.58 -35.19 17.32
CA HIS A 216 5.05 -36.54 17.37
C HIS A 216 4.06 -36.75 16.22
N PHE A 217 4.48 -37.52 15.21
CA PHE A 217 3.59 -37.90 14.13
C PHE A 217 2.60 -38.98 14.57
N ARG A 218 1.33 -38.85 14.17
CA ARG A 218 0.27 -39.81 14.49
C ARG A 218 -0.56 -40.13 13.24
N LEU A 219 -0.78 -41.41 13.00
CA LEU A 219 -1.67 -41.89 11.95
C LEU A 219 -3.04 -42.24 12.55
N GLU A 220 -4.07 -41.58 12.03
CA GLU A 220 -5.49 -41.77 12.34
C GLU A 220 -6.19 -42.42 11.15
N PHE A 221 -7.19 -43.26 11.43
CA PHE A 221 -7.98 -43.94 10.41
C PHE A 221 -9.44 -43.50 10.53
N ARG A 222 -10.10 -43.26 9.40
CA ARG A 222 -11.50 -42.84 9.32
C ARG A 222 -12.17 -43.44 8.10
N ASP A 223 -13.47 -43.69 8.19
CA ASP A 223 -14.29 -43.81 6.98
C ASP A 223 -14.44 -42.41 6.36
N GLY A 224 -14.15 -42.30 5.06
CA GLY A 224 -14.02 -41.03 4.34
C GLY A 224 -15.35 -40.32 4.08
N GLY A 225 -16.48 -41.01 4.22
CA GLY A 225 -17.81 -40.43 4.02
C GLY A 225 -17.92 -39.74 2.65
N SER A 226 -18.24 -38.44 2.65
CA SER A 226 -18.37 -37.66 1.41
C SER A 226 -17.03 -37.28 0.76
N ILE A 227 -15.89 -37.43 1.46
CA ILE A 227 -14.54 -37.21 0.89
C ILE A 227 -14.08 -38.42 0.08
N GLY A 228 -14.46 -39.64 0.48
CA GLY A 228 -14.03 -40.88 -0.17
C GLY A 228 -12.54 -41.20 0.03
N ALA A 229 -11.91 -41.76 -1.00
CA ALA A 229 -10.50 -42.19 -0.96
C ALA A 229 -9.53 -41.00 -0.88
N ASN A 230 -8.95 -40.76 0.30
CA ASN A 230 -8.05 -39.65 0.54
C ASN A 230 -7.08 -39.90 1.72
N ALA A 231 -6.01 -39.10 1.77
CA ALA A 231 -5.16 -38.94 2.94
C ALA A 231 -4.98 -37.44 3.22
N LEU A 232 -4.97 -37.03 4.50
CA LEU A 232 -4.88 -35.63 4.87
C LEU A 232 -3.84 -35.42 5.98
N ALA A 233 -2.79 -34.65 5.68
CA ALA A 233 -1.89 -34.06 6.66
C ALA A 233 -2.52 -32.84 7.35
N LEU A 234 -2.87 -32.99 8.63
CA LEU A 234 -3.32 -31.90 9.50
C LEU A 234 -2.13 -31.28 10.26
N PRO A 235 -2.24 -30.02 10.73
CA PRO A 235 -1.24 -29.45 11.63
C PRO A 235 -0.95 -30.35 12.85
N SER A 236 0.14 -30.09 13.56
CA SER A 236 0.54 -30.89 14.74
C SER A 236 0.89 -32.37 14.47
N GLY A 237 1.14 -32.74 13.21
CA GLY A 237 1.70 -34.05 12.87
C GLY A 237 0.68 -35.18 12.71
N ILE A 238 -0.60 -34.86 12.53
CA ILE A 238 -1.65 -35.88 12.35
C ILE A 238 -1.81 -36.15 10.85
N VAL A 239 -1.72 -37.41 10.45
CA VAL A 239 -2.17 -37.87 9.12
C VAL A 239 -3.46 -38.65 9.32
N VAL A 240 -4.50 -38.30 8.57
CA VAL A 240 -5.73 -39.09 8.48
C VAL A 240 -5.69 -39.89 7.20
N LEU A 241 -5.78 -41.22 7.29
CA LEU A 241 -5.94 -42.11 6.14
C LEU A 241 -7.39 -42.61 6.08
N THR A 242 -8.04 -42.48 4.93
CA THR A 242 -9.40 -43.00 4.77
C THR A 242 -9.42 -44.48 4.40
N ASP A 243 -10.44 -45.19 4.88
CA ASP A 243 -10.66 -46.60 4.57
C ASP A 243 -10.76 -46.85 3.05
N GLU A 244 -11.39 -45.93 2.32
CA GLU A 244 -11.55 -46.01 0.88
C GLU A 244 -10.22 -45.88 0.13
N LEU A 245 -9.26 -45.10 0.65
CA LEU A 245 -7.92 -45.04 0.07
C LEU A 245 -7.16 -46.33 0.31
N GLU A 246 -7.31 -46.93 1.50
CA GLU A 246 -6.73 -48.23 1.82
C GLU A 246 -7.26 -49.32 0.88
N GLN A 247 -8.58 -49.33 0.63
CA GLN A 247 -9.22 -50.28 -0.29
C GLN A 247 -8.87 -50.05 -1.76
N LEU A 248 -8.60 -48.79 -2.13
CA LEU A 248 -8.22 -48.43 -3.50
C LEU A 248 -6.78 -48.82 -3.84
N ALA A 249 -5.89 -48.77 -2.84
CA ALA A 249 -4.49 -49.12 -3.00
C ALA A 249 -4.33 -50.62 -3.32
N LYS A 250 -3.46 -50.94 -4.29
CA LYS A 250 -3.25 -52.33 -4.72
C LYS A 250 -2.32 -53.09 -3.80
N ASN A 251 -1.48 -52.38 -3.05
CA ASN A 251 -0.50 -52.95 -2.13
C ASN A 251 -0.02 -51.90 -1.12
N ASP A 252 0.69 -52.37 -0.10
CA ASP A 252 1.23 -51.55 0.98
C ASP A 252 2.33 -50.57 0.53
N ASP A 253 2.97 -50.80 -0.61
CA ASP A 253 4.01 -49.92 -1.13
C ASP A 253 3.40 -48.65 -1.73
N GLU A 254 2.23 -48.76 -2.39
CA GLU A 254 1.44 -47.60 -2.84
C GLU A 254 1.02 -46.73 -1.64
N LEU A 255 0.51 -47.36 -0.57
CA LEU A 255 0.17 -46.64 0.66
C LEU A 255 1.40 -46.03 1.34
N ARG A 256 2.55 -46.71 1.30
CA ARG A 256 3.80 -46.15 1.83
C ARG A 256 4.21 -44.88 1.09
N GLY A 257 4.05 -44.86 -0.24
CA GLY A 257 4.33 -43.66 -1.05
C GLY A 257 3.43 -42.48 -0.67
N VAL A 258 2.12 -42.72 -0.57
CA VAL A 258 1.16 -41.68 -0.14
C VAL A 258 1.48 -41.18 1.26
N LEU A 259 1.71 -42.08 2.21
CA LEU A 259 2.05 -41.69 3.59
C LEU A 259 3.37 -40.94 3.68
N ALA A 260 4.38 -41.27 2.85
CA ALA A 260 5.63 -40.53 2.79
C ALA A 260 5.41 -39.10 2.27
N HIS A 261 4.64 -38.95 1.20
CA HIS A 261 4.23 -37.65 0.67
C HIS A 261 3.50 -36.80 1.73
N GLU A 262 2.54 -37.38 2.46
CA GLU A 262 1.85 -36.68 3.57
C GLU A 262 2.80 -36.28 4.71
N VAL A 263 3.80 -37.10 5.04
CA VAL A 263 4.86 -36.72 6.00
C VAL A 263 5.67 -35.54 5.46
N GLY A 264 5.96 -35.50 4.15
CA GLY A 264 6.57 -34.34 3.49
C GLY A 264 5.77 -33.05 3.70
N HIS A 265 4.44 -33.09 3.61
CA HIS A 265 3.58 -31.95 3.94
C HIS A 265 3.68 -31.52 5.41
N LEU A 266 3.75 -32.48 6.33
CA LEU A 266 3.87 -32.21 7.76
C LEU A 266 5.22 -31.57 8.12
N VAL A 267 6.33 -32.13 7.62
CA VAL A 267 7.69 -31.65 7.85
C VAL A 267 7.85 -30.21 7.36
N ASN A 268 7.32 -29.91 6.17
CA ASN A 268 7.36 -28.56 5.61
C ASN A 268 6.27 -27.63 6.18
N ARG A 269 5.36 -28.14 7.01
CA ARG A 269 4.21 -27.42 7.59
C ARG A 269 3.33 -26.74 6.54
N HIS A 270 3.10 -27.40 5.40
CA HIS A 270 2.33 -26.84 4.28
C HIS A 270 0.92 -26.41 4.68
N ALA A 271 0.20 -27.25 5.43
CA ALA A 271 -1.12 -26.93 5.98
C ALA A 271 -1.11 -25.60 6.76
N MET A 272 -0.17 -25.40 7.68
CA MET A 272 -0.09 -24.18 8.48
C MET A 272 0.32 -22.97 7.62
N ARG A 273 1.21 -23.15 6.63
CA ARG A 273 1.55 -22.08 5.66
C ARG A 273 0.31 -21.65 4.89
N MET A 274 -0.50 -22.58 4.38
CA MET A 274 -1.75 -22.26 3.67
C MET A 274 -2.74 -21.51 4.55
N LEU A 275 -2.92 -21.94 5.80
CA LEU A 275 -3.81 -21.26 6.75
C LEU A 275 -3.36 -19.82 7.01
N VAL A 276 -2.07 -19.59 7.25
CA VAL A 276 -1.53 -18.23 7.42
C VAL A 276 -1.70 -17.41 6.14
N GLN A 277 -1.45 -17.98 4.97
CA GLN A 277 -1.64 -17.30 3.67
C GLN A 277 -3.10 -16.90 3.46
N ALA A 278 -4.04 -17.80 3.74
CA ALA A 278 -5.47 -17.53 3.63
C ALA A 278 -5.89 -16.40 4.58
N SER A 279 -5.48 -16.45 5.86
CA SER A 279 -5.79 -15.39 6.83
C SER A 279 -5.16 -14.05 6.46
N ALA A 280 -3.90 -14.03 6.03
CA ALA A 280 -3.23 -12.81 5.61
C ALA A 280 -3.96 -12.19 4.39
N THR A 281 -4.37 -13.01 3.44
CA THR A 281 -5.15 -12.56 2.27
C THR A 281 -6.49 -11.96 2.69
N THR A 282 -7.23 -12.63 3.57
CA THR A 282 -8.50 -12.10 4.09
C THR A 282 -8.31 -10.77 4.81
N LEU A 283 -7.29 -10.65 5.68
CA LEU A 283 -7.01 -9.41 6.39
C LEU A 283 -6.63 -8.25 5.45
N LEU A 284 -5.89 -8.54 4.37
CA LEU A 284 -5.58 -7.54 3.34
C LEU A 284 -6.84 -7.06 2.63
N ILE A 285 -7.73 -7.98 2.25
CA ILE A 285 -9.02 -7.63 1.61
C ILE A 285 -9.85 -6.75 2.55
N VAL A 286 -9.98 -7.14 3.82
CA VAL A 286 -10.69 -6.36 4.84
C VAL A 286 -10.07 -4.97 5.00
N GLY A 287 -8.74 -4.88 5.04
CA GLY A 287 -8.04 -3.61 5.16
C GLY A 287 -8.26 -2.68 3.96
N VAL A 288 -8.42 -3.22 2.75
CA VAL A 288 -8.65 -2.43 1.52
C VAL A 288 -10.11 -2.02 1.37
N PHE A 289 -11.05 -2.94 1.62
CA PHE A 289 -12.47 -2.72 1.32
C PHE A 289 -13.30 -2.32 2.56
N GLY A 290 -12.75 -2.45 3.76
CA GLY A 290 -13.45 -2.16 5.02
C GLY A 290 -14.56 -3.17 5.35
N ASP A 291 -14.71 -4.24 4.56
CA ASP A 291 -15.73 -5.25 4.76
C ASP A 291 -15.24 -6.33 5.73
N VAL A 292 -15.82 -6.36 6.92
CA VAL A 292 -15.52 -7.34 7.97
C VAL A 292 -16.45 -8.54 7.95
N SER A 293 -17.46 -8.57 7.08
CA SER A 293 -18.51 -9.61 7.08
C SER A 293 -17.97 -11.01 6.76
N GLY A 294 -16.78 -11.10 6.14
CA GLY A 294 -16.10 -12.36 5.81
C GLY A 294 -14.99 -12.80 6.76
N VAL A 295 -14.79 -12.13 7.91
CA VAL A 295 -13.70 -12.48 8.85
C VAL A 295 -14.11 -13.65 9.73
N SER A 296 -13.70 -14.86 9.35
CA SER A 296 -13.87 -16.08 10.14
C SER A 296 -12.61 -16.43 10.92
N SER A 297 -12.78 -17.16 12.03
CA SER A 297 -11.62 -17.68 12.77
C SER A 297 -10.86 -18.72 11.95
N LEU A 298 -9.54 -18.83 12.18
CA LEU A 298 -8.69 -19.82 11.54
C LEU A 298 -9.22 -21.26 11.69
N ALA A 299 -9.71 -21.60 12.88
CA ALA A 299 -10.26 -22.91 13.17
C ALA A 299 -11.55 -23.20 12.36
N ALA A 300 -12.37 -22.18 12.09
CA ALA A 300 -13.58 -22.35 11.29
C ALA A 300 -13.28 -22.58 9.79
N VAL A 301 -12.19 -22.00 9.28
CA VAL A 301 -11.81 -22.10 7.86
C VAL A 301 -10.90 -23.30 7.59
N ALA A 302 -10.18 -23.79 8.60
CA ALA A 302 -9.20 -24.86 8.43
C ALA A 302 -9.77 -26.17 7.85
N PRO A 303 -10.92 -26.71 8.29
CA PRO A 303 -11.50 -27.91 7.69
C PRO A 303 -11.71 -27.77 6.19
N THR A 304 -12.30 -26.65 5.75
CA THR A 304 -12.55 -26.40 4.33
C THR A 304 -11.24 -26.31 3.56
N VAL A 305 -10.28 -25.50 4.03
CA VAL A 305 -8.99 -25.32 3.36
C VAL A 305 -8.21 -26.63 3.26
N LEU A 306 -8.26 -27.49 4.28
CA LEU A 306 -7.51 -28.75 4.29
C LEU A 306 -8.18 -29.83 3.43
N VAL A 307 -9.51 -29.90 3.42
CA VAL A 307 -10.24 -30.86 2.56
C VAL A 307 -10.16 -30.46 1.10
N THR A 308 -10.21 -29.16 0.79
CA THR A 308 -10.07 -28.64 -0.58
C THR A 308 -8.65 -28.19 -0.89
N ALA A 309 -7.67 -28.62 -0.08
CA ALA A 309 -6.29 -28.17 -0.21
C ALA A 309 -5.74 -28.54 -1.58
N ALA A 310 -5.76 -27.59 -2.50
CA ALA A 310 -4.91 -27.59 -3.67
C ALA A 310 -3.59 -26.97 -3.23
N TYR A 311 -2.64 -27.79 -2.80
CA TYR A 311 -1.34 -27.28 -2.43
C TYR A 311 -0.68 -26.61 -3.64
N SER A 312 0.14 -25.59 -3.38
CA SER A 312 0.88 -24.94 -4.45
C SER A 312 1.82 -25.93 -5.12
N ARG A 313 2.14 -25.73 -6.41
CA ARG A 313 3.10 -26.59 -7.12
C ARG A 313 4.45 -26.70 -6.43
N ASP A 314 4.84 -25.68 -5.66
CA ASP A 314 6.08 -25.70 -4.91
C ASP A 314 5.95 -26.61 -3.67
N PHE A 315 4.78 -26.61 -3.01
CA PHE A 315 4.48 -27.51 -1.89
C PHE A 315 4.41 -28.97 -2.33
N GLU A 316 3.78 -29.26 -3.46
CA GLU A 316 3.75 -30.61 -4.04
C GLU A 316 5.18 -31.11 -4.34
N ARG A 317 6.03 -30.27 -4.94
CA ARG A 317 7.43 -30.63 -5.18
C ARG A 317 8.24 -30.81 -3.89
N GLU A 318 8.00 -30.00 -2.86
CA GLU A 318 8.64 -30.14 -1.55
C GLU A 318 8.21 -31.46 -0.87
N ALA A 319 6.96 -31.89 -1.04
CA ALA A 319 6.44 -33.14 -0.50
C ALA A 319 6.90 -34.38 -1.28
N ASP A 320 6.94 -34.31 -2.62
CA ASP A 320 7.43 -35.39 -3.48
C ASP A 320 8.94 -35.64 -3.38
N ALA A 321 9.71 -34.61 -3.02
CA ALA A 321 11.16 -34.71 -2.87
C ALA A 321 11.61 -35.29 -1.51
N PHE A 322 10.68 -35.43 -0.56
CA PHE A 322 10.93 -35.98 0.78
C PHE A 322 11.07 -37.52 0.72
#